data_AF-F3GMP6-F1
#
_entry.id   AF-F3GMP6-F1
#
_cell.length_a   1.000
_cell.length_b   1.000
_cell.length_c   1.000
_cell.angle_alpha   90.00
_cell.angle_beta   90.00
_cell.angle_gamma   90.00
#
_symmetry.space_group_name_H-M   'P 1'
#
loop_
_entity.id
_entity.type
_entity.pdbx_description
1 polymer ?
#
loop_
_entity_poly.entity_id
_entity_poly.type
_entity_poly.pdbx_seq_one_letter_code
_entity_poly.pdbx_strand_id
1 'polypeptide(L)'
;EGQSYGRTAFGDRYSPLAQITPENVNKLEPAWTYRTGDIPGPNDPGETTAENTPLKVNGMLYVCTPHSQVIALDPDSGKEIWRFDPKLSTQNAANFKGWAHMTCRGVT
;
A
#
# COMPACT_ATOMS: atom_id res chain seq x y z
N GLU A 1 1.69 10.93 -13.36
CA GLU A 1 1.02 9.72 -12.84
C GLU A 1 1.99 8.56 -12.88
N GLY A 2 1.73 7.50 -12.12
CA GLY A 2 2.48 6.24 -12.17
C GLY A 2 1.47 5.11 -12.29
N GLN A 3 1.25 4.61 -13.51
CA GLN A 3 0.17 3.67 -13.83
C GLN A 3 0.58 2.21 -13.68
N SER A 4 1.73 1.95 -13.07
CA SER A 4 2.26 0.60 -12.87
C SER A 4 3.04 0.53 -11.56
N TYR A 5 3.13 -0.67 -10.99
CA TYR A 5 3.88 -0.96 -9.77
C TYR A 5 5.32 -0.43 -9.79
N GLY A 6 6.01 -0.58 -10.92
CA GLY A 6 7.36 -0.07 -11.14
C GLY A 6 7.40 1.28 -11.86
N ARG A 7 6.33 2.08 -11.75
CA ARG A 7 6.04 3.32 -12.49
C ARG A 7 5.74 3.14 -13.98
N THR A 8 6.60 2.44 -14.71
CA THR A 8 6.43 2.10 -16.14
C THR A 8 6.27 0.60 -16.32
N ALA A 9 5.82 0.17 -17.51
CA ALA A 9 5.74 -1.25 -17.85
C ALA A 9 7.11 -1.96 -17.83
N PHE A 10 8.22 -1.22 -17.94
CA PHE A 10 9.58 -1.73 -17.84
C PHE A 10 10.09 -1.86 -16.40
N GLY A 11 9.37 -1.30 -15.43
CA GLY A 11 9.72 -1.40 -14.01
C GLY A 11 10.94 -0.59 -13.58
N ASP A 12 11.25 0.50 -14.30
CA ASP A 12 12.46 1.32 -14.09
C ASP A 12 12.54 2.02 -12.73
N ARG A 13 11.39 2.23 -12.06
CA ARG A 13 11.28 3.01 -10.82
C ARG A 13 11.89 4.42 -10.93
N TYR A 14 11.96 4.98 -12.14
CA TYR A 14 12.61 6.27 -12.42
C TYR A 14 11.60 7.40 -12.60
N SER A 15 11.74 8.51 -11.86
CA SER A 15 10.88 9.69 -12.03
C SER A 15 11.59 10.82 -12.79
N PRO A 16 10.96 11.39 -13.85
CA PRO A 16 11.42 12.61 -14.51
C PRO A 16 11.00 13.89 -13.75
N LEU A 17 10.27 13.78 -12.63
CA LEU A 17 9.93 14.94 -11.80
C LEU A 17 11.20 15.47 -11.15
N ALA A 18 11.40 16.78 -11.19
CA ALA A 18 12.62 17.45 -10.73
C ALA A 18 12.36 18.58 -9.72
N GLN A 19 11.16 18.65 -9.12
CA GLN A 19 10.84 19.67 -8.12
C GLN A 19 11.66 19.50 -6.83
N ILE A 20 11.87 18.25 -6.43
CA ILE A 20 12.72 17.87 -5.29
C ILE A 20 14.08 17.50 -5.85
N THR A 21 15.13 18.14 -5.33
CA THR A 21 16.51 18.00 -5.78
C THR A 21 17.44 17.79 -4.58
N PRO A 22 18.69 17.34 -4.77
CA PRO A 22 19.66 17.21 -3.69
C PRO A 22 19.87 18.50 -2.87
N GLU A 23 19.68 19.66 -3.49
CA GLU A 23 19.87 20.98 -2.87
C GLU A 23 18.70 21.40 -1.97
N ASN A 24 17.51 20.80 -2.12
CA ASN A 24 16.31 21.19 -1.38
C ASN A 24 15.65 20.04 -0.59
N VAL A 25 16.11 18.80 -0.74
CA VAL A 25 15.56 17.61 -0.07
C VAL A 25 15.54 17.74 1.46
N ASN A 26 16.46 18.52 2.02
CA ASN A 26 16.55 18.80 3.45
C ASN A 26 15.39 19.67 3.99
N LYS A 27 14.53 20.20 3.12
CA LYS A 27 13.37 21.03 3.49
C LYS A 27 12.06 20.24 3.48
N LEU A 28 12.08 18.94 3.15
CA LEU A 28 10.87 18.13 3.12
C LEU A 28 10.30 17.96 4.51
N GLU A 29 8.98 18.08 4.59
CA GLU A 29 8.19 17.81 5.79
C GLU A 29 7.07 16.81 5.48
N PRO A 30 6.59 16.04 6.47
CA PRO A 30 5.44 15.17 6.28
C PRO A 30 4.20 15.99 5.89
N ALA A 31 3.68 15.78 4.68
CA ALA A 31 2.45 16.44 4.23
C ALA A 31 1.21 15.89 4.95
N TRP A 32 1.13 14.57 5.11
CA TRP A 32 0.08 13.89 5.85
C TRP A 32 0.53 12.47 6.26
N THR A 33 -0.21 11.85 7.18
CA THR A 33 -0.05 10.44 7.54
C THR A 33 -1.40 9.75 7.50
N TYR A 34 -1.40 8.49 7.08
CA TYR A 34 -2.59 7.67 7.01
C TYR A 34 -2.38 6.38 7.81
N ARG A 35 -3.35 6.05 8.68
CA ARG A 35 -3.37 4.79 9.44
C ARG A 35 -4.41 3.89 8.81
N THR A 36 -3.98 2.76 8.26
CA THR A 36 -4.87 1.81 7.56
C THR A 36 -5.95 1.22 8.45
N GLY A 37 -5.69 1.19 9.77
CA GLY A 37 -6.52 0.50 10.75
C GLY A 37 -6.37 -1.02 10.71
N ASP A 38 -5.51 -1.53 9.83
CA ASP A 38 -5.26 -2.97 9.69
C ASP A 38 -4.23 -3.42 10.73
N ILE A 39 -4.68 -4.23 11.68
CA ILE A 39 -3.91 -4.68 12.84
C ILE A 39 -4.03 -6.21 12.92
N PRO A 40 -2.94 -6.94 13.23
CA PRO A 40 -2.99 -8.39 13.39
C PRO A 40 -4.05 -8.85 14.39
N GLY A 41 -4.90 -9.77 13.98
CA GLY A 41 -5.93 -10.41 14.77
C GLY A 41 -5.51 -11.76 15.37
N PRO A 42 -6.33 -12.34 16.25
CA PRO A 42 -6.01 -13.61 16.93
C PRO A 42 -5.96 -14.84 15.99
N ASN A 43 -6.51 -14.74 14.78
CA ASN A 43 -6.57 -15.83 13.80
C ASN A 43 -5.59 -15.64 12.63
N ASP A 44 -4.73 -14.63 12.72
CA ASP A 44 -3.75 -14.30 11.71
C ASP A 44 -2.50 -15.19 11.86
N PRO A 45 -1.67 -15.31 10.80
CA PRO A 45 -0.41 -16.00 10.94
C PRO A 45 0.53 -15.21 11.87
N GLY A 46 1.59 -15.87 12.33
CA GLY A 46 2.59 -15.25 13.21
C GLY A 46 3.29 -14.03 12.58
N GLU A 47 3.19 -13.84 11.26
CA GLU A 47 3.79 -12.72 10.56
C GLU A 47 2.81 -12.04 9.58
N THR A 48 2.65 -10.73 9.77
CA THR A 48 1.97 -9.82 8.83
C THR A 48 2.94 -8.74 8.39
N THR A 49 3.07 -8.48 7.08
CA THR A 49 4.00 -7.49 6.55
C THR A 49 3.35 -6.50 5.57
N ALA A 50 3.75 -5.24 5.69
CA ALA A 50 3.34 -4.16 4.80
C ALA A 50 4.53 -3.72 3.94
N GLU A 51 4.61 -4.24 2.71
CA GLU A 51 5.66 -3.99 1.73
C GLU A 51 5.14 -3.14 0.55
N ASN A 52 4.18 -2.24 0.84
CA ASN A 52 3.47 -1.46 -0.17
C ASN A 52 4.41 -0.71 -1.13
N THR A 53 4.17 -0.86 -2.43
CA THR A 53 4.47 0.14 -3.44
C THR A 53 3.15 0.80 -3.87
N PRO A 54 2.83 2.01 -3.38
CA PRO A 54 1.56 2.68 -3.71
C PRO A 54 1.43 2.97 -5.21
N LEU A 55 0.20 2.85 -5.74
CA LEU A 55 -0.12 3.15 -7.14
C LEU A 55 -0.84 4.51 -7.21
N LYS A 56 -0.37 5.43 -8.06
CA LYS A 56 -0.99 6.76 -8.24
C LYS A 56 -1.50 6.94 -9.65
N VAL A 57 -2.81 6.78 -9.82
CA VAL A 57 -3.50 6.78 -11.13
C VAL A 57 -4.91 7.34 -10.99
N ASN A 58 -5.43 7.99 -12.04
CA ASN A 58 -6.80 8.53 -12.08
C ASN A 58 -7.14 9.44 -10.89
N GLY A 59 -6.17 10.27 -10.47
CA GLY A 59 -6.34 11.22 -9.37
C GLY A 59 -6.34 10.61 -7.96
N MET A 60 -6.14 9.29 -7.81
CA MET A 60 -6.16 8.61 -6.51
C MET A 60 -4.81 7.94 -6.21
N LEU A 61 -4.55 7.75 -4.92
CA LEU A 61 -3.45 6.95 -4.41
C LEU A 61 -4.01 5.65 -3.81
N TYR A 62 -3.53 4.52 -4.31
CA TYR A 62 -3.98 3.20 -3.88
C TYR A 62 -2.92 2.51 -3.04
N VAL A 63 -3.34 1.93 -1.92
CA VAL A 63 -2.53 1.08 -1.06
C VAL A 63 -3.31 -0.20 -0.74
N CYS A 64 -2.60 -1.27 -0.38
CA CYS A 64 -3.24 -2.46 0.20
C CYS A 64 -2.84 -2.65 1.67
N THR A 65 -3.44 -3.63 2.32
CA THR A 65 -3.10 -4.04 3.69
C THR A 65 -2.82 -5.55 3.76
N PRO A 66 -2.13 -6.06 4.81
CA PRO A 66 -1.94 -7.50 5.02
C PRO A 66 -3.22 -8.33 4.86
N HIS A 67 -4.38 -7.84 5.31
CA HIS A 67 -5.69 -8.47 5.11
C HIS A 67 -6.28 -8.35 3.71
N SER A 68 -5.47 -8.01 2.71
CA SER A 68 -5.88 -7.84 1.31
C SER A 68 -6.97 -6.78 1.09
N GLN A 69 -7.12 -5.85 2.02
CA GLN A 69 -7.97 -4.68 1.80
C GLN A 69 -7.29 -3.76 0.79
N VAL A 70 -8.07 -3.12 -0.08
CA VAL A 70 -7.61 -2.07 -1.00
C VAL A 70 -8.22 -0.75 -0.56
N ILE A 71 -7.39 0.27 -0.42
CA ILE A 71 -7.79 1.59 0.07
C ILE A 71 -7.39 2.62 -0.99
N ALA A 72 -8.35 3.43 -1.43
CA ALA A 72 -8.10 4.59 -2.26
C ALA A 72 -8.10 5.85 -1.40
N LEU A 73 -7.04 6.64 -1.52
CA LEU A 73 -6.82 7.90 -0.82
C LEU A 73 -6.78 9.06 -1.81
N ASP A 74 -7.24 10.21 -1.35
CA ASP A 74 -6.94 11.50 -1.97
C ASP A 74 -5.44 11.78 -1.77
N PRO A 75 -4.65 11.97 -2.84
CA PRO A 75 -3.19 12.09 -2.75
C PRO A 75 -2.72 13.39 -2.08
N ASP A 76 -3.55 14.44 -2.10
CA ASP A 76 -3.18 15.77 -1.61
C ASP A 76 -3.45 15.89 -0.10
N SER A 77 -4.53 15.28 0.38
CA SER A 77 -4.98 15.35 1.77
C SER A 77 -4.75 14.07 2.60
N GLY A 78 -4.55 12.92 1.94
CA GLY A 78 -4.46 11.62 2.60
C GLY A 78 -5.81 11.06 3.07
N LYS A 79 -6.93 11.72 2.73
CA LYS A 79 -8.28 11.29 3.14
C LYS A 79 -8.69 10.02 2.39
N GLU A 80 -9.26 9.05 3.12
CA GLU A 80 -9.88 7.87 2.49
C GLU A 80 -11.07 8.28 1.62
N ILE A 81 -11.04 7.86 0.36
CA ILE A 81 -12.13 8.03 -0.60
C ILE A 81 -13.05 6.80 -0.52
N TRP A 82 -12.46 5.61 -0.60
CA TRP A 82 -13.18 4.35 -0.44
C TRP A 82 -12.24 3.22 -0.01
N ARG A 83 -12.83 2.14 0.48
CA ARG A 83 -12.17 0.89 0.83
C ARG A 83 -12.93 -0.31 0.30
N PHE A 84 -12.18 -1.27 -0.22
CA PHE A 84 -12.64 -2.60 -0.53
C PHE A 84 -12.08 -3.58 0.49
N ASP A 85 -12.96 -4.34 1.14
CA ASP A 85 -12.60 -5.43 2.04
C ASP A 85 -13.09 -6.75 1.44
N PRO A 86 -12.19 -7.68 1.05
CA PRO A 86 -12.57 -8.97 0.50
C PRO A 86 -13.18 -9.91 1.54
N LYS A 87 -13.15 -9.58 2.84
CA LYS A 87 -13.63 -10.39 3.96
C LYS A 87 -12.99 -11.78 3.94
N LEU A 88 -11.66 -11.81 4.00
CA LEU A 88 -10.90 -13.06 3.98
C LEU A 88 -11.43 -14.03 5.06
N SER A 89 -11.73 -15.25 4.64
CA SER A 89 -12.08 -16.31 5.58
C SER A 89 -10.81 -16.91 6.16
N THR A 90 -10.68 -16.87 7.48
CA THR A 90 -9.61 -17.56 8.23
C THR A 90 -10.06 -18.96 8.69
N GLN A 91 -11.21 -19.45 8.23
CA GLN A 91 -11.69 -20.78 8.59
C GLN A 91 -10.71 -21.84 8.09
N ASN A 92 -10.18 -22.64 9.03
CA ASN A 92 -9.12 -23.64 8.81
C ASN A 92 -7.73 -23.07 8.46
N ALA A 93 -7.51 -21.77 8.59
CA ALA A 93 -6.19 -21.15 8.35
C ALA A 93 -5.09 -21.78 9.23
N ALA A 94 -5.39 -22.05 10.51
CA ALA A 94 -4.49 -22.75 11.42
C ALA A 94 -4.09 -24.17 10.97
N ASN A 95 -4.89 -24.81 10.10
CA ASN A 95 -4.64 -26.15 9.56
C ASN A 95 -3.99 -26.10 8.16
N PHE A 96 -3.86 -24.91 7.56
CA PHE A 96 -3.19 -24.73 6.28
C PHE A 96 -1.70 -24.54 6.51
N LYS A 97 -0.87 -25.53 6.15
CA LYS A 97 0.60 -25.46 6.28
C LYS A 97 1.24 -24.24 5.59
N GLY A 98 0.55 -23.60 4.63
CA GLY A 98 1.01 -22.39 3.95
C GLY A 98 0.58 -21.07 4.61
N TRP A 99 -0.15 -21.12 5.72
CA TRP A 99 -0.61 -19.93 6.47
C TRP A 99 0.50 -19.40 7.38
N ALA A 100 1.62 -18.97 6.78
CA ALA A 100 2.79 -18.48 7.51
C ALA A 100 2.94 -16.95 7.44
N HIS A 101 2.50 -16.33 6.34
CA HIS A 101 2.69 -14.89 6.11
C HIS A 101 1.46 -14.28 5.45
N MET A 102 1.04 -13.11 5.93
CA MET A 102 0.10 -12.23 5.23
C MET A 102 0.85 -10.96 4.83
N THR A 103 1.02 -10.77 3.52
CA THR A 103 1.83 -9.68 2.97
C THR A 103 1.07 -8.90 1.93
N CYS A 104 1.04 -7.58 2.08
CA CYS A 104 0.65 -6.68 1.00
C CYS A 104 1.91 -6.07 0.38
N ARG A 105 2.08 -6.24 -0.94
CA ARG A 105 3.19 -5.66 -1.71
C ARG A 105 2.80 -4.41 -2.50
N GLY A 106 1.51 -4.20 -2.71
CA GLY A 106 0.97 -3.08 -3.48
C GLY A 106 -0.10 -3.57 -4.46
N VAL A 107 -0.62 -2.62 -5.23
CA VAL A 107 -1.63 -2.85 -6.27
C VAL A 107 -0.96 -2.66 -7.64
N THR A 108 -1.31 -3.49 -8.62
CA THR A 108 -0.71 -3.49 -9.96
C THR A 108 -1.72 -3.18 -11.05
#